data_AF-A0A2K8VAC2-F1
#
_entry.id   AF-A0A2K8VAC2-F1
#
_cell.length_a   1.000
_cell.length_b   1.000
_cell.length_c   1.000
_cell.angle_alpha   90.00
_cell.angle_beta   90.00
_cell.angle_gamma   90.00
#
_symmetry.space_group_name_H-M   'P 1'
#
loop_
_entity.id
_entity.type
_entity.pdbx_description
1 polymer ?
#
loop_
_entity_poly.entity_id
_entity_poly.type
_entity_poly.pdbx_seq_one_letter_code
_entity_poly.pdbx_strand_id
1 'polypeptide(L)'
;MEANETVKSIPAGWVGGFESSNPAFAYPNPDLTSLPMPDNMLNIDKLDRQQAVKWPEFSWETQMGKPDPKRCYQMFAPDISRIGYTNTGRVYSIICPQQGITSPLLGTLNVEVTVTGTRGWVNEGNKELAAEIGVVGKIWFSPPKGNEGILLKGIQELLWNKLKNSDFPFPFNKSQAIMVTTHKKGDPSQPVFPVRKGQSTGFPIPDFATHEDVAWTVGNLEVQIGPIVKTGYPLVDTFNQLVMDVFNLGSGNMLQESNVLTWNVWFTEPELVNQNEWARHAWKWRKSIDADHGSPDGPGTAARYYDGTPFKPNFNAIKKEEESKLFEFLKDLEGDEKDKIVSLLKEI
;
A
#
# COMPACT_ATOMS: atom_id res chain seq x y z
N MET A 1 36.31 9.94 22.70
CA MET A 1 35.50 9.97 23.94
C MET A 1 34.86 11.35 23.97
N GLU A 2 33.56 11.54 23.82
CA GLU A 2 32.41 10.69 24.17
C GLU A 2 31.31 10.88 23.12
N ALA A 3 30.73 9.79 22.63
CA ALA A 3 29.38 9.80 22.10
C ALA A 3 28.48 9.47 23.29
N ASN A 4 27.73 10.47 23.78
CA ASN A 4 26.53 10.20 24.55
C ASN A 4 25.46 9.69 23.56
N GLU A 5 25.55 8.41 23.18
CA GLU A 5 24.37 7.70 22.75
C GLU A 5 23.47 7.56 23.98
N THR A 6 22.52 8.49 24.10
CA THR A 6 21.40 8.31 25.01
C THR A 6 20.76 6.98 24.65
N VAL A 7 20.88 5.99 25.55
CA VAL A 7 20.07 4.77 25.50
C VAL A 7 18.63 5.24 25.54
N LYS A 8 17.99 5.29 24.36
CA LYS A 8 16.61 5.73 24.24
C LYS A 8 15.74 4.66 24.89
N SER A 9 15.26 5.00 26.08
CA SER A 9 14.53 4.10 26.95
C SER A 9 13.05 4.07 26.57
N ILE A 10 12.42 2.92 26.79
CA ILE A 10 10.95 2.77 26.78
C ILE A 10 10.31 3.92 27.59
N PRO A 11 9.36 4.68 27.02
CA PRO A 11 8.67 5.73 27.76
C PRO A 11 7.99 5.19 29.01
N ALA A 12 7.91 6.01 30.06
CA ALA A 12 7.24 5.63 31.30
C ALA A 12 5.77 5.19 31.06
N GLY A 13 5.24 4.38 31.98
CA GLY A 13 3.86 3.89 31.92
C GLY A 13 3.64 2.57 31.19
N TRP A 14 4.70 1.94 30.66
CA TRP A 14 4.61 0.58 30.14
C TRP A 14 4.21 -0.41 31.25
N VAL A 15 3.16 -1.19 31.00
CA VAL A 15 2.66 -2.24 31.90
C VAL A 15 2.99 -3.62 31.32
N GLY A 16 2.76 -3.82 30.03
CA GLY A 16 2.96 -5.09 29.33
C GLY A 16 2.04 -6.22 29.77
N GLY A 17 2.39 -7.44 29.36
CA GLY A 17 1.74 -8.68 29.79
C GLY A 17 0.50 -9.10 28.99
N PHE A 18 0.07 -8.32 27.99
CA PHE A 18 -1.07 -8.72 27.17
C PHE A 18 -0.79 -10.01 26.40
N GLU A 19 0.43 -10.22 25.91
CA GLU A 19 0.86 -11.46 25.26
C GLU A 19 0.77 -12.69 26.18
N SER A 20 0.86 -12.47 27.49
CA SER A 20 0.76 -13.53 28.50
C SER A 20 -0.68 -13.73 29.02
N SER A 21 -1.64 -12.91 28.58
CA SER A 21 -3.05 -12.99 29.02
C SER A 21 -3.78 -14.23 28.47
N ASN A 22 -3.26 -14.85 27.41
CA ASN A 22 -3.74 -16.10 26.85
C ASN A 22 -2.55 -16.90 26.32
N PRO A 23 -2.35 -18.18 26.73
CA PRO A 23 -1.26 -19.01 26.22
C PRO A 23 -1.20 -19.14 24.69
N ALA A 24 -2.35 -19.01 24.01
CA ALA A 24 -2.42 -19.04 22.55
C ALA A 24 -1.68 -17.87 21.87
N PHE A 25 -1.40 -16.77 22.59
CA PHE A 25 -0.76 -15.58 22.02
C PHE A 25 0.77 -15.68 21.97
N ALA A 26 1.34 -16.72 22.58
CA ALA A 26 2.77 -16.88 22.68
C ALA A 26 3.43 -17.29 21.35
N TYR A 27 4.66 -16.84 21.15
CA TYR A 27 5.54 -17.39 20.13
C TYR A 27 5.86 -18.87 20.42
N PRO A 28 6.20 -19.68 19.39
CA PRO A 28 6.51 -19.29 18.00
C PRO A 28 5.29 -19.08 17.10
N ASN A 29 4.09 -19.53 17.50
CA ASN A 29 2.90 -19.54 16.65
C ASN A 29 1.71 -18.84 17.32
N PRO A 30 1.72 -17.50 17.45
CA PRO A 30 0.61 -16.76 18.04
C PRO A 30 -0.69 -16.99 17.26
N ASP A 31 -1.72 -17.48 17.96
CA ASP A 31 -3.10 -17.57 17.51
C ASP A 31 -3.93 -16.47 18.17
N LEU A 32 -4.35 -15.50 17.37
CA LEU A 32 -5.08 -14.31 17.82
C LEU A 32 -6.59 -14.43 17.57
N THR A 33 -7.09 -15.61 17.16
CA THR A 33 -8.48 -15.81 16.72
C THR A 33 -9.52 -15.51 17.78
N SER A 34 -9.18 -15.67 19.06
CA SER A 34 -10.06 -15.33 20.19
C SER A 34 -10.26 -13.83 20.38
N LEU A 35 -9.49 -12.98 19.72
CA LEU A 35 -9.54 -11.53 19.87
C LEU A 35 -10.47 -10.91 18.82
N PRO A 36 -11.30 -9.92 19.20
CA PRO A 36 -12.10 -9.19 18.23
C PRO A 36 -11.19 -8.43 17.26
N MET A 37 -11.68 -8.27 16.03
CA MET A 37 -11.00 -7.56 14.95
C MET A 37 -11.85 -6.37 14.49
N PRO A 38 -11.95 -5.31 15.31
CA PRO A 38 -12.75 -4.14 14.97
C PRO A 38 -12.14 -3.37 13.78
N ASP A 39 -12.94 -2.50 13.17
CA ASP A 39 -12.44 -1.53 12.18
C ASP A 39 -11.33 -0.67 12.81
N ASN A 40 -10.30 -0.43 11.99
CA ASN A 40 -9.04 0.18 12.39
C ASN A 40 -9.18 1.61 12.98
N MET A 41 -10.24 2.33 12.61
CA MET A 41 -10.47 3.70 13.08
C MET A 41 -11.30 3.79 14.36
N LEU A 42 -11.97 2.70 14.77
CA LEU A 42 -12.92 2.72 15.89
C LEU A 42 -12.29 2.80 17.28
N ASN A 43 -10.96 2.66 17.38
CA ASN A 43 -10.27 2.48 18.67
C ASN A 43 -9.09 3.43 18.87
N ILE A 44 -9.08 4.59 18.20
CA ILE A 44 -7.99 5.58 18.34
C ILE A 44 -7.93 6.13 19.77
N ASP A 45 -9.09 6.25 20.42
CA ASP A 45 -9.25 6.67 21.82
C ASP A 45 -8.66 5.67 22.83
N LYS A 46 -8.39 4.43 22.41
CA LYS A 46 -7.78 3.37 23.24
C LYS A 46 -6.27 3.33 23.14
N LEU A 47 -5.67 4.12 22.25
CA LEU A 47 -4.24 4.11 22.06
C LEU A 47 -3.59 4.88 23.21
N ASP A 48 -2.58 4.27 23.83
CA ASP A 48 -1.70 4.92 24.80
C ASP A 48 -0.29 5.12 24.20
N ARG A 49 0.09 4.24 23.28
CA ARG A 49 1.45 4.07 22.77
C ARG A 49 1.44 3.81 21.28
N GLN A 50 2.53 4.16 20.62
CA GLN A 50 2.74 3.93 19.20
C GLN A 50 4.19 3.57 18.89
N GLN A 51 4.38 2.89 17.76
CA GLN A 51 5.67 2.80 17.09
C GLN A 51 5.51 3.17 15.63
N ALA A 52 6.34 4.11 15.17
CA ALA A 52 6.44 4.45 13.76
C ALA A 52 7.31 3.43 13.03
N VAL A 53 7.03 3.25 11.75
CA VAL A 53 7.91 2.49 10.84
C VAL A 53 8.83 3.48 10.15
N LYS A 54 10.12 3.41 10.46
CA LYS A 54 11.12 4.30 9.85
C LYS A 54 11.58 3.79 8.49
N TRP A 55 11.73 2.47 8.36
CA TRP A 55 12.06 1.83 7.10
C TRP A 55 10.99 0.80 6.75
N PRO A 56 9.96 1.18 6.00
CA PRO A 56 9.00 0.23 5.43
C PRO A 56 9.61 -0.39 4.17
N GLU A 57 10.32 -1.50 4.32
CA GLU A 57 10.99 -2.19 3.20
C GLU A 57 10.02 -3.15 2.52
N PHE A 58 9.69 -2.85 1.27
CA PHE A 58 8.69 -3.55 0.47
C PHE A 58 9.36 -4.33 -0.66
N SER A 59 8.83 -5.50 -1.00
CA SER A 59 9.35 -6.32 -2.08
C SER A 59 8.26 -7.13 -2.80
N TRP A 60 8.48 -7.37 -4.09
CA TRP A 60 7.55 -8.10 -4.97
C TRP A 60 8.24 -8.66 -6.20
N GLU A 61 7.61 -9.62 -6.86
CA GLU A 61 8.11 -10.16 -8.13
C GLU A 61 7.70 -9.28 -9.31
N THR A 62 8.69 -8.81 -10.05
CA THR A 62 8.45 -8.02 -11.27
C THR A 62 8.11 -8.83 -12.50
N GLN A 63 8.41 -10.12 -12.45
CA GLN A 63 8.27 -11.07 -13.55
C GLN A 63 7.56 -12.34 -13.08
N MET A 64 6.52 -12.19 -12.25
CA MET A 64 5.78 -13.32 -11.71
C MET A 64 5.32 -14.28 -12.81
N GLY A 65 5.41 -15.58 -12.54
CA GLY A 65 5.09 -16.64 -13.50
C GLY A 65 6.21 -16.97 -14.50
N LYS A 66 7.35 -16.28 -14.44
CA LYS A 66 8.58 -16.72 -15.14
C LYS A 66 9.33 -17.77 -14.31
N PRO A 67 10.17 -18.62 -14.94
CA PRO A 67 10.93 -19.66 -14.22
C PRO A 67 11.86 -19.13 -13.12
N ASP A 68 12.39 -17.92 -13.31
CA ASP A 68 13.24 -17.20 -12.35
C ASP A 68 12.75 -15.75 -12.23
N PRO A 69 11.68 -15.51 -11.44
CA PRO A 69 11.07 -14.20 -11.36
C PRO A 69 11.98 -13.23 -10.58
N LYS A 70 12.35 -12.12 -11.22
CA LYS A 70 13.15 -11.08 -10.56
C LYS A 70 12.34 -10.35 -9.48
N ARG A 71 12.95 -10.16 -8.31
CA ARG A 71 12.38 -9.42 -7.17
C ARG A 71 12.90 -7.99 -7.09
N CYS A 72 12.00 -7.04 -6.92
CA CYS A 72 12.36 -5.66 -6.58
C CYS A 72 12.19 -5.39 -5.09
N TYR A 73 12.96 -4.42 -4.62
CA TYR A 73 12.97 -3.92 -3.25
C TYR A 73 12.83 -2.40 -3.31
N GLN A 74 11.97 -1.86 -2.46
CA GLN A 74 11.75 -0.43 -2.34
C GLN A 74 11.42 -0.08 -0.89
N MET A 75 12.13 0.89 -0.34
CA MET A 75 11.74 1.51 0.93
C MET A 75 10.70 2.60 0.63
N PHE A 76 9.51 2.48 1.21
CA PHE A 76 8.52 3.55 1.15
C PHE A 76 8.92 4.71 2.08
N ALA A 77 8.18 5.82 2.01
CA ALA A 77 8.48 6.98 2.86
C ALA A 77 8.49 6.60 4.35
N PRO A 78 9.45 7.09 5.16
CA PRO A 78 9.42 6.93 6.60
C PRO A 78 8.11 7.45 7.22
N ASP A 79 7.71 6.89 8.36
CA ASP A 79 6.53 7.30 9.14
C ASP A 79 5.17 7.20 8.39
N ILE A 80 5.16 6.57 7.22
CA ILE A 80 3.95 6.24 6.46
C ILE A 80 3.10 5.14 7.13
N SER A 81 3.72 4.36 8.01
CA SER A 81 3.10 3.23 8.69
C SER A 81 3.39 3.27 10.17
N ARG A 82 2.41 2.87 10.97
CA ARG A 82 2.49 2.91 12.43
C ARG A 82 1.68 1.77 13.05
N ILE A 83 2.07 1.33 14.24
CA ILE A 83 1.27 0.44 15.09
C ILE A 83 0.94 1.14 16.39
N GLY A 84 -0.35 1.13 16.75
CA GLY A 84 -0.89 1.78 17.94
C GLY A 84 -1.50 0.77 18.90
N TYR A 85 -1.18 0.90 20.18
CA TYR A 85 -1.54 -0.05 21.22
C TYR A 85 -1.69 0.58 22.61
N THR A 86 -2.19 -0.19 23.57
CA THR A 86 -2.36 0.21 24.99
C THR A 86 -1.07 0.07 25.78
N ASN A 87 -1.05 0.60 27.01
CA ASN A 87 0.05 0.37 27.96
C ASN A 87 0.30 -1.10 28.34
N THR A 88 -0.69 -1.98 28.18
CA THR A 88 -0.52 -3.44 28.38
C THR A 88 0.03 -4.15 27.14
N GLY A 89 0.06 -3.48 25.99
CA GLY A 89 0.52 -4.05 24.73
C GLY A 89 -0.58 -4.47 23.76
N ARG A 90 -1.87 -4.19 24.01
CA ARG A 90 -2.96 -4.58 23.09
C ARG A 90 -2.99 -3.68 21.87
N VAL A 91 -2.83 -4.25 20.67
CA VAL A 91 -2.96 -3.54 19.39
C VAL A 91 -4.42 -3.26 19.05
N TYR A 92 -4.68 -2.02 18.65
CA TYR A 92 -6.01 -1.53 18.26
C TYR A 92 -6.04 -0.82 16.90
N SER A 93 -4.90 -0.31 16.43
CA SER A 93 -4.84 0.41 15.16
C SER A 93 -3.48 0.20 14.48
N ILE A 94 -3.51 -0.03 13.17
CA ILE A 94 -2.34 -0.07 12.30
C ILE A 94 -2.58 0.90 11.14
N ILE A 95 -1.60 1.75 10.85
CA ILE A 95 -1.62 2.61 9.66
C ILE A 95 -0.76 1.93 8.60
N CYS A 96 -1.35 1.72 7.42
CA CYS A 96 -0.68 1.19 6.23
C CYS A 96 -0.45 2.30 5.19
N PRO A 97 0.49 2.09 4.26
CA PRO A 97 0.92 3.10 3.32
C PRO A 97 -0.05 3.39 2.17
N GLN A 98 0.21 4.55 1.59
CA GLN A 98 -0.36 5.02 0.34
C GLN A 98 0.75 5.41 -0.63
N GLN A 99 0.53 5.14 -1.90
CA GLN A 99 1.45 5.48 -2.96
C GLN A 99 0.69 6.09 -4.13
N GLY A 100 1.27 7.08 -4.79
CA GLY A 100 0.79 7.56 -6.07
C GLY A 100 1.70 7.08 -7.20
N ILE A 101 1.11 6.82 -8.36
CA ILE A 101 1.85 6.74 -9.62
C ILE A 101 1.19 7.66 -10.66
N THR A 102 1.93 8.08 -11.66
CA THR A 102 1.38 8.81 -12.81
C THR A 102 1.39 7.90 -14.01
N SER A 103 0.24 7.72 -14.65
CA SER A 103 0.14 7.06 -15.95
C SER A 103 0.32 8.11 -17.07
N PRO A 104 1.05 7.78 -18.15
CA PRO A 104 1.28 8.69 -19.27
C PRO A 104 0.02 9.27 -19.93
N LEU A 105 -1.07 8.50 -20.07
CA LEU A 105 -2.29 8.95 -20.77
C LEU A 105 -3.48 9.20 -19.85
N LEU A 106 -3.61 8.45 -18.76
CA LEU A 106 -4.76 8.53 -17.85
C LEU A 106 -4.49 9.47 -16.66
N GLY A 107 -3.27 9.95 -16.46
CA GLY A 107 -2.94 10.90 -15.40
C GLY A 107 -2.63 10.23 -14.06
N THR A 108 -2.91 10.92 -12.95
CA THR A 108 -2.45 10.50 -11.62
C THR A 108 -3.36 9.44 -10.99
N LEU A 109 -2.76 8.30 -10.64
CA LEU A 109 -3.36 7.17 -9.94
C LEU A 109 -2.92 7.17 -8.48
N ASN A 110 -3.87 7.12 -7.56
CA ASN A 110 -3.62 6.89 -6.15
C ASN A 110 -3.83 5.41 -5.85
N VAL A 111 -2.96 4.84 -5.04
CA VAL A 111 -3.05 3.49 -4.51
C VAL A 111 -2.95 3.55 -3.00
N GLU A 112 -3.93 2.97 -2.32
CA GLU A 112 -3.95 2.87 -0.88
C GLU A 112 -4.14 1.43 -0.43
N VAL A 113 -3.39 1.06 0.61
CA VAL A 113 -3.67 -0.13 1.39
C VAL A 113 -4.60 0.25 2.54
N THR A 114 -5.90 0.01 2.38
CA THR A 114 -6.89 0.30 3.43
C THR A 114 -6.94 -0.87 4.41
N VAL A 115 -6.60 -0.61 5.67
CA VAL A 115 -6.80 -1.58 6.77
C VAL A 115 -8.28 -1.73 7.08
N THR A 116 -8.81 -2.94 6.95
CA THR A 116 -10.22 -3.27 7.23
C THR A 116 -10.45 -3.74 8.67
N GLY A 117 -9.39 -4.20 9.33
CA GLY A 117 -9.41 -4.53 10.75
C GLY A 117 -8.04 -4.95 11.24
N THR A 118 -7.84 -4.92 12.55
CA THR A 118 -6.61 -5.36 13.19
C THR A 118 -6.85 -5.99 14.56
N ARG A 119 -5.94 -6.86 14.97
CA ARG A 119 -5.84 -7.39 16.34
C ARG A 119 -4.40 -7.80 16.60
N GLY A 120 -3.99 -7.80 17.85
CA GLY A 120 -2.66 -8.30 18.20
C GLY A 120 -2.12 -7.75 19.49
N TRP A 121 -0.81 -7.85 19.62
CA TRP A 121 -0.06 -7.36 20.75
C TRP A 121 1.34 -6.91 20.37
N VAL A 122 1.90 -6.01 21.18
CA VAL A 122 3.29 -5.55 21.17
C VAL A 122 3.81 -5.72 22.59
N ASN A 123 5.08 -6.11 22.74
CA ASN A 123 5.78 -6.13 24.01
C ASN A 123 7.10 -5.35 23.87
N GLU A 124 7.16 -4.20 24.54
CA GLU A 124 8.31 -3.30 24.48
C GLU A 124 9.53 -3.89 25.21
N GLY A 125 9.31 -4.67 26.28
CA GLY A 125 10.38 -5.22 27.11
C GLY A 125 11.23 -6.29 26.41
N ASN A 126 10.62 -7.10 25.55
CA ASN A 126 11.32 -8.13 24.77
C ASN A 126 11.36 -7.83 23.25
N LYS A 127 10.84 -6.66 22.85
CA LYS A 127 10.80 -6.16 21.47
C LYS A 127 10.06 -7.09 20.50
N GLU A 128 9.04 -7.79 21.02
CA GLU A 128 8.20 -8.69 20.24
C GLU A 128 6.87 -8.05 19.87
N LEU A 129 6.29 -8.52 18.79
CA LEU A 129 4.97 -8.12 18.34
C LEU A 129 4.33 -9.28 17.60
N ALA A 130 3.02 -9.44 17.70
CA ALA A 130 2.26 -10.31 16.83
C ALA A 130 0.92 -9.65 16.54
N ALA A 131 0.59 -9.45 15.27
CA ALA A 131 -0.69 -8.89 14.87
C ALA A 131 -1.28 -9.64 13.70
N GLU A 132 -2.56 -9.40 13.45
CA GLU A 132 -3.29 -9.87 12.31
C GLU A 132 -4.04 -8.69 11.73
N ILE A 133 -3.95 -8.55 10.42
CA ILE A 133 -4.47 -7.40 9.70
C ILE A 133 -5.23 -7.88 8.47
N GLY A 134 -6.36 -7.25 8.21
CA GLY A 134 -7.08 -7.37 6.95
C GLY A 134 -6.84 -6.09 6.16
N VAL A 135 -6.56 -6.22 4.86
CA VAL A 135 -6.40 -5.06 3.99
C VAL A 135 -7.12 -5.23 2.67
N VAL A 136 -7.44 -4.11 2.04
CA VAL A 136 -7.91 -4.05 0.66
C VAL A 136 -7.13 -2.97 -0.07
N GLY A 137 -6.71 -3.26 -1.30
CA GLY A 137 -6.16 -2.24 -2.18
C GLY A 137 -7.28 -1.35 -2.71
N LYS A 138 -7.05 -0.05 -2.74
CA LYS A 138 -7.95 0.92 -3.36
C LYS A 138 -7.19 1.75 -4.38
N ILE A 139 -7.71 1.83 -5.59
CA ILE A 139 -7.13 2.62 -6.67
C ILE A 139 -8.14 3.61 -7.22
N TRP A 140 -7.78 4.88 -7.31
CA TRP A 140 -8.63 5.90 -7.91
C TRP A 140 -7.78 7.00 -8.55
N PHE A 141 -8.37 7.68 -9.51
CA PHE A 141 -7.76 8.81 -10.18
C PHE A 141 -7.91 10.10 -9.38
N SER A 142 -6.87 10.92 -9.45
CA SER A 142 -6.98 12.35 -9.19
C SER A 142 -7.18 13.08 -10.51
N PRO A 143 -7.80 14.28 -10.49
CA PRO A 143 -7.75 15.17 -11.65
C PRO A 143 -6.30 15.30 -12.14
N PRO A 144 -6.06 15.39 -13.45
CA PRO A 144 -4.72 15.52 -13.98
C PRO A 144 -4.10 16.82 -13.47
N LYS A 145 -2.89 16.71 -12.91
CA LYS A 145 -2.11 17.83 -12.41
C LYS A 145 -0.72 17.72 -13.01
N GLY A 146 -0.41 18.60 -13.95
CA GLY A 146 0.86 18.59 -14.65
C GLY A 146 0.91 19.57 -15.81
N ASN A 147 2.13 19.94 -16.21
CA ASN A 147 2.43 20.68 -17.43
C ASN A 147 2.55 19.71 -18.61
N GLU A 148 1.50 18.95 -18.87
CA GLU A 148 1.45 18.07 -20.03
C GLU A 148 1.35 18.88 -21.33
N GLY A 149 1.80 18.30 -22.44
CA GLY A 149 1.60 18.89 -23.76
C GLY A 149 0.12 19.09 -24.05
N ILE A 150 -0.20 20.15 -24.80
CA ILE A 150 -1.60 20.57 -25.10
C ILE A 150 -2.46 19.41 -25.60
N LEU A 151 -1.88 18.54 -26.43
CA LEU A 151 -2.57 17.39 -27.03
C LEU A 151 -2.99 16.35 -25.97
N LEU A 152 -2.08 16.01 -25.05
CA LEU A 152 -2.31 15.03 -23.99
C LEU A 152 -3.35 15.53 -22.99
N LYS A 153 -3.25 16.79 -22.60
CA LYS A 153 -4.24 17.46 -21.77
C LYS A 153 -5.63 17.44 -22.42
N GLY A 154 -5.72 17.68 -23.74
CA GLY A 154 -6.97 17.61 -24.49
C GLY A 154 -7.60 16.20 -24.49
N ILE A 155 -6.78 15.16 -24.66
CA ILE A 155 -7.24 13.75 -24.56
C ILE A 155 -7.81 13.47 -23.18
N GLN A 156 -7.06 13.82 -22.12
CA GLN A 156 -7.48 13.60 -20.74
C GLN A 156 -8.75 14.38 -20.39
N GLU A 157 -8.85 15.65 -20.78
CA GLU A 157 -10.03 16.48 -20.53
C GLU A 157 -11.28 15.91 -21.21
N LEU A 158 -11.18 15.51 -22.48
CA LEU A 158 -12.30 14.90 -23.20
C LEU A 158 -12.71 13.57 -22.57
N LEU A 159 -11.75 12.69 -22.28
CA LEU A 159 -12.02 11.40 -21.63
C LEU A 159 -12.67 11.61 -20.26
N TRP A 160 -12.10 12.49 -19.42
CA TRP A 160 -12.62 12.76 -18.10
C TRP A 160 -13.98 13.43 -18.12
N ASN A 161 -14.24 14.37 -19.01
CA ASN A 161 -15.56 14.98 -19.15
C ASN A 161 -16.59 13.93 -19.57
N LYS A 162 -16.27 13.08 -20.55
CA LYS A 162 -17.16 11.99 -21.00
C LYS A 162 -17.53 11.05 -19.85
N LEU A 163 -16.53 10.58 -19.10
CA LEU A 163 -16.74 9.59 -18.06
C LEU A 163 -17.38 10.20 -16.80
N LYS A 164 -16.98 11.41 -16.38
CA LYS A 164 -17.55 12.09 -15.20
C LYS A 164 -19.00 12.52 -15.39
N ASN A 165 -19.39 12.85 -16.62
CA ASN A 165 -20.76 13.23 -16.95
C ASN A 165 -21.67 12.02 -17.21
N SER A 166 -21.17 10.79 -17.04
CA SER A 166 -21.98 9.57 -17.09
C SER A 166 -22.56 9.21 -15.73
N ASP A 167 -23.62 8.41 -15.71
CA ASP A 167 -24.21 7.86 -14.48
C ASP A 167 -23.41 6.66 -13.91
N PHE A 168 -22.28 6.30 -14.54
CA PHE A 168 -21.49 5.14 -14.16
C PHE A 168 -20.46 5.44 -13.06
N PRO A 169 -20.21 4.49 -12.13
CA PRO A 169 -19.32 4.70 -10.99
C PRO A 169 -17.83 4.54 -11.34
N PHE A 170 -17.32 5.34 -12.26
CA PHE A 170 -15.90 5.35 -12.59
C PHE A 170 -15.03 5.81 -11.40
N PRO A 171 -13.77 5.34 -11.28
CA PRO A 171 -12.95 5.53 -10.08
C PRO A 171 -12.30 6.92 -10.00
N PHE A 172 -13.09 7.99 -10.01
CA PHE A 172 -12.62 9.40 -9.92
C PHE A 172 -12.55 9.94 -8.50
N ASN A 173 -12.92 9.12 -7.53
CA ASN A 173 -12.80 9.42 -6.13
C ASN A 173 -12.67 8.10 -5.37
N LYS A 174 -12.22 8.22 -4.13
CA LYS A 174 -11.96 7.06 -3.29
C LYS A 174 -13.20 6.22 -2.97
N SER A 175 -14.40 6.81 -2.92
CA SER A 175 -15.64 6.05 -2.70
C SER A 175 -16.02 5.15 -3.89
N GLN A 176 -15.51 5.46 -5.08
CA GLN A 176 -15.69 4.68 -6.31
C GLN A 176 -14.38 3.96 -6.72
N ALA A 177 -13.42 3.84 -5.80
CA ALA A 177 -12.13 3.25 -6.08
C ALA A 177 -12.26 1.81 -6.60
N ILE A 178 -11.36 1.42 -7.50
CA ILE A 178 -11.12 0.03 -7.87
C ILE A 178 -10.66 -0.69 -6.60
N MET A 179 -11.44 -1.68 -6.18
CA MET A 179 -11.16 -2.48 -5.00
C MET A 179 -10.36 -3.70 -5.43
N VAL A 180 -9.13 -3.83 -4.93
CA VAL A 180 -8.29 -5.02 -5.12
C VAL A 180 -8.38 -5.87 -3.87
N THR A 181 -8.85 -7.11 -4.03
CA THR A 181 -8.90 -8.05 -2.90
C THR A 181 -7.49 -8.48 -2.50
N THR A 182 -7.30 -8.80 -1.22
CA THR A 182 -6.06 -9.37 -0.73
C THR A 182 -6.35 -10.48 0.26
N HIS A 183 -5.41 -11.39 0.42
CA HIS A 183 -5.57 -12.53 1.30
C HIS A 183 -4.24 -13.09 1.76
N LYS A 184 -4.30 -14.00 2.73
CA LYS A 184 -3.16 -14.78 3.18
C LYS A 184 -2.59 -15.58 2.01
N LYS A 185 -1.25 -15.58 1.89
CA LYS A 185 -0.52 -16.37 0.89
C LYS A 185 -0.98 -17.83 0.87
N GLY A 186 -1.41 -18.30 -0.29
CA GLY A 186 -1.88 -19.65 -0.54
C GLY A 186 -3.32 -19.94 -0.08
N ASP A 187 -4.03 -18.97 0.49
CA ASP A 187 -5.39 -19.15 1.00
C ASP A 187 -6.31 -17.96 0.69
N PRO A 188 -6.96 -17.95 -0.49
CA PRO A 188 -7.90 -16.90 -0.90
C PRO A 188 -9.13 -16.76 0.00
N SER A 189 -9.44 -17.77 0.83
CA SER A 189 -10.57 -17.71 1.75
C SER A 189 -10.27 -16.91 3.02
N GLN A 190 -8.99 -16.60 3.25
CA GLN A 190 -8.49 -15.97 4.46
C GLN A 190 -8.05 -14.52 4.17
N PRO A 191 -8.94 -13.51 4.34
CA PRO A 191 -8.63 -12.10 4.08
C PRO A 191 -7.74 -11.46 5.15
N VAL A 192 -7.41 -12.20 6.21
CA VAL A 192 -6.59 -11.75 7.33
C VAL A 192 -5.26 -12.48 7.32
N PHE A 193 -4.16 -11.73 7.39
CA PHE A 193 -2.82 -12.30 7.35
C PHE A 193 -1.97 -11.81 8.52
N PRO A 194 -0.98 -12.62 8.93
CA PRO A 194 -0.19 -12.36 10.12
C PRO A 194 0.88 -11.30 9.87
N VAL A 195 1.10 -10.46 10.88
CA VAL A 195 2.33 -9.69 11.09
C VAL A 195 3.11 -10.35 12.23
N ARG A 196 4.36 -10.75 12.00
CA ARG A 196 5.17 -11.49 12.97
C ARG A 196 6.55 -10.87 13.12
N LYS A 197 7.18 -11.04 14.28
CA LYS A 197 8.55 -10.60 14.53
C LYS A 197 9.52 -11.30 13.59
N GLY A 198 10.54 -10.56 13.18
CA GLY A 198 11.62 -11.03 12.33
C GLY A 198 11.43 -10.62 10.87
N GLN A 199 12.47 -10.84 10.07
CA GLN A 199 12.43 -10.62 8.64
C GLN A 199 11.74 -11.79 7.93
N SER A 200 11.26 -11.55 6.72
CA SER A 200 10.85 -12.61 5.80
C SER A 200 12.04 -13.52 5.45
N THR A 201 11.77 -14.82 5.30
CA THR A 201 12.81 -15.85 5.05
C THR A 201 12.64 -16.56 3.70
N GLY A 202 11.59 -16.21 2.94
CA GLY A 202 11.27 -16.88 1.67
C GLY A 202 12.20 -16.53 0.50
N PHE A 203 13.05 -15.51 0.65
CA PHE A 203 14.00 -15.05 -0.35
C PHE A 203 15.11 -14.24 0.35
N PRO A 204 16.28 -14.03 -0.29
CA PRO A 204 17.35 -13.25 0.31
C PRO A 204 16.96 -11.77 0.42
N ILE A 205 17.32 -11.14 1.54
CA ILE A 205 17.15 -9.70 1.76
C ILE A 205 18.50 -9.02 1.48
N PRO A 206 18.57 -8.00 0.62
CA PRO A 206 19.82 -7.31 0.33
C PRO A 206 20.21 -6.40 1.50
N ASP A 207 21.52 -6.21 1.72
CA ASP A 207 22.06 -5.43 2.85
C ASP A 207 21.45 -4.02 2.95
N PHE A 208 21.18 -3.38 1.81
CA PHE A 208 20.59 -2.04 1.76
C PHE A 208 19.15 -1.95 2.28
N ALA A 209 18.47 -3.09 2.47
CA ALA A 209 17.10 -3.20 2.99
C ALA A 209 17.06 -3.80 4.40
N THR A 210 18.21 -3.88 5.07
CA THR A 210 18.35 -4.37 6.44
C THR A 210 18.72 -3.21 7.38
N HIS A 211 18.15 -3.21 8.59
CA HIS A 211 18.32 -2.13 9.56
C HIS A 211 18.50 -2.63 11.00
N GLU A 212 19.00 -3.86 11.18
CA GLU A 212 19.09 -4.53 12.50
C GLU A 212 19.93 -3.74 13.52
N ASP A 213 20.97 -3.06 13.07
CA ASP A 213 21.88 -2.30 13.93
C ASP A 213 21.26 -1.02 14.51
N VAL A 214 20.17 -0.52 13.91
CA VAL A 214 19.61 0.81 14.21
C VAL A 214 18.11 0.82 14.48
N ALA A 215 17.39 -0.23 14.10
CA ALA A 215 15.96 -0.35 14.34
C ALA A 215 15.67 -0.88 15.74
N TRP A 216 14.50 -0.55 16.28
CA TRP A 216 14.06 -1.11 17.55
C TRP A 216 13.73 -2.59 17.44
N THR A 217 12.94 -2.94 16.42
CA THR A 217 12.55 -4.31 16.06
C THR A 217 12.09 -4.34 14.60
N VAL A 218 11.91 -5.54 14.06
CA VAL A 218 11.35 -5.76 12.73
C VAL A 218 10.14 -6.69 12.81
N GLY A 219 9.09 -6.32 12.10
CA GLY A 219 7.98 -7.22 11.78
C GLY A 219 7.98 -7.55 10.29
N ASN A 220 7.51 -8.73 9.94
CA ASN A 220 7.21 -9.09 8.55
C ASN A 220 5.72 -9.36 8.35
N LEU A 221 5.28 -9.16 7.11
CA LEU A 221 4.00 -9.65 6.61
C LEU A 221 4.11 -10.02 5.13
N GLU A 222 3.28 -10.98 4.71
CA GLU A 222 3.11 -11.38 3.32
C GLU A 222 1.63 -11.25 2.94
N VAL A 223 1.37 -10.58 1.82
CA VAL A 223 0.02 -10.34 1.30
C VAL A 223 -0.04 -10.85 -0.11
N GLN A 224 -0.99 -11.73 -0.41
CA GLN A 224 -1.23 -12.16 -1.79
C GLN A 224 -2.34 -11.30 -2.41
N ILE A 225 -2.06 -10.80 -3.61
CA ILE A 225 -2.99 -10.01 -4.40
C ILE A 225 -4.05 -10.92 -5.01
N GLY A 226 -5.32 -10.60 -4.78
CA GLY A 226 -6.45 -11.23 -5.43
C GLY A 226 -6.99 -10.40 -6.60
N PRO A 227 -8.13 -10.81 -7.19
CA PRO A 227 -8.75 -10.09 -8.30
C PRO A 227 -9.33 -8.73 -7.87
N ILE A 228 -9.57 -7.88 -8.88
CA ILE A 228 -10.40 -6.68 -8.70
C ILE A 228 -11.86 -7.07 -8.45
N VAL A 229 -12.52 -6.36 -7.53
CA VAL A 229 -13.95 -6.52 -7.29
C VAL A 229 -14.71 -5.86 -8.43
N LYS A 230 -15.58 -6.63 -9.09
CA LYS A 230 -16.46 -6.11 -10.15
C LYS A 230 -17.51 -5.17 -9.57
N THR A 231 -17.76 -4.08 -10.29
CA THR A 231 -18.78 -3.09 -9.98
C THR A 231 -20.18 -3.55 -10.39
N GLY A 232 -20.26 -4.52 -11.31
CA GLY A 232 -21.50 -4.96 -11.94
C GLY A 232 -21.87 -4.16 -13.19
N TYR A 233 -21.10 -3.13 -13.53
CA TYR A 233 -21.23 -2.36 -14.77
C TYR A 233 -20.12 -2.76 -15.74
N PRO A 234 -20.42 -3.48 -16.84
CA PRO A 234 -19.39 -4.01 -17.74
C PRO A 234 -18.42 -2.95 -18.26
N LEU A 235 -18.93 -1.76 -18.61
CA LEU A 235 -18.10 -0.65 -19.08
C LEU A 235 -17.10 -0.17 -18.03
N VAL A 236 -17.52 -0.08 -16.76
CA VAL A 236 -16.64 0.32 -15.65
C VAL A 236 -15.65 -0.79 -15.32
N ASP A 237 -16.08 -2.06 -15.39
CA ASP A 237 -15.21 -3.20 -15.13
C ASP A 237 -14.10 -3.31 -16.18
N THR A 238 -14.41 -3.07 -17.47
CA THR A 238 -13.41 -2.97 -18.55
C THR A 238 -12.43 -1.83 -18.30
N PHE A 239 -12.93 -0.65 -17.91
CA PHE A 239 -12.07 0.48 -17.58
C PHE A 239 -11.17 0.19 -16.38
N ASN A 240 -11.70 -0.41 -15.32
CA ASN A 240 -10.94 -0.77 -14.13
C ASN A 240 -9.83 -1.78 -14.45
N GLN A 241 -10.08 -2.72 -15.36
CA GLN A 241 -9.06 -3.65 -15.83
C GLN A 241 -7.96 -2.93 -16.64
N LEU A 242 -8.32 -2.01 -17.54
CA LEU A 242 -7.37 -1.15 -18.25
C LEU A 242 -6.42 -0.45 -17.26
N VAL A 243 -6.98 0.16 -16.22
CA VAL A 243 -6.21 0.88 -15.19
C VAL A 243 -5.26 -0.06 -14.45
N MET A 244 -5.73 -1.24 -14.06
CA MET A 244 -4.93 -2.24 -13.38
C MET A 244 -3.76 -2.72 -14.24
N ASP A 245 -4.01 -2.96 -15.52
CA ASP A 245 -2.99 -3.40 -16.47
C ASP A 245 -1.90 -2.34 -16.62
N VAL A 246 -2.28 -1.07 -16.81
CA VAL A 246 -1.35 0.06 -16.92
C VAL A 246 -0.51 0.22 -15.65
N PHE A 247 -1.15 0.13 -14.47
CA PHE A 247 -0.44 0.16 -13.19
C PHE A 247 0.61 -0.96 -13.10
N ASN A 248 0.26 -2.18 -13.49
CA ASN A 248 1.15 -3.32 -13.45
C ASN A 248 2.33 -3.19 -14.43
N LEU A 249 2.14 -2.61 -15.61
CA LEU A 249 3.27 -2.35 -16.52
C LEU A 249 4.27 -1.35 -15.92
N GLY A 250 3.77 -0.32 -15.24
CA GLY A 250 4.60 0.72 -14.60
C GLY A 250 5.29 0.28 -13.31
N SER A 251 4.63 -0.57 -12.52
CA SER A 251 5.12 -1.06 -11.22
C SER A 251 5.88 -2.38 -11.31
N GLY A 252 5.97 -3.00 -12.50
CA GLY A 252 6.48 -4.36 -12.65
C GLY A 252 5.58 -5.33 -11.92
N ASN A 253 4.33 -5.44 -12.34
CA ASN A 253 3.37 -6.45 -11.91
C ASN A 253 3.09 -6.50 -10.40
N MET A 254 3.31 -5.41 -9.68
CA MET A 254 3.13 -5.37 -8.22
C MET A 254 1.73 -5.80 -7.79
N LEU A 255 0.69 -5.34 -8.50
CA LEU A 255 -0.71 -5.66 -8.23
C LEU A 255 -1.25 -6.73 -9.19
N GLN A 256 -0.37 -7.54 -9.80
CA GLN A 256 -0.80 -8.67 -10.60
C GLN A 256 -1.43 -9.72 -9.67
N GLU A 257 -2.60 -10.25 -10.05
CA GLU A 257 -3.27 -11.32 -9.31
C GLU A 257 -2.32 -12.50 -9.05
N SER A 258 -2.35 -13.02 -7.83
CA SER A 258 -1.45 -14.02 -7.25
C SER A 258 -0.06 -13.53 -6.81
N ASN A 259 0.34 -12.29 -7.10
CA ASN A 259 1.63 -11.78 -6.62
C ASN A 259 1.63 -11.66 -5.10
N VAL A 260 2.79 -11.92 -4.50
CA VAL A 260 2.98 -11.82 -3.06
C VAL A 260 3.82 -10.60 -2.78
N LEU A 261 3.20 -9.64 -2.10
CA LEU A 261 3.85 -8.46 -1.56
C LEU A 261 4.39 -8.80 -0.18
N THR A 262 5.70 -8.68 -0.01
CA THR A 262 6.37 -8.98 1.26
C THR A 262 7.00 -7.74 1.85
N TRP A 263 6.76 -7.52 3.14
CA TRP A 263 7.16 -6.32 3.85
C TRP A 263 8.02 -6.73 5.03
N ASN A 264 9.16 -6.07 5.19
CA ASN A 264 9.92 -6.04 6.43
C ASN A 264 9.81 -4.60 6.98
N VAL A 265 9.01 -4.42 8.02
CA VAL A 265 8.73 -3.12 8.63
C VAL A 265 9.64 -2.91 9.84
N TRP A 266 10.54 -1.95 9.73
CA TRP A 266 11.54 -1.64 10.74
C TRP A 266 11.05 -0.49 11.62
N PHE A 267 10.74 -0.82 12.87
CA PHE A 267 10.11 0.11 13.81
C PHE A 267 11.13 1.00 14.52
N THR A 268 10.71 2.22 14.83
CA THR A 268 11.36 3.06 15.84
C THR A 268 11.04 2.53 17.25
N GLU A 269 11.70 3.12 18.24
CA GLU A 269 11.33 2.92 19.63
C GLU A 269 9.87 3.29 19.90
N PRO A 270 9.28 2.71 20.96
CA PRO A 270 7.96 3.12 21.42
C PRO A 270 7.90 4.57 21.85
N GLU A 271 6.79 5.22 21.53
CA GLU A 271 6.46 6.59 21.92
C GLU A 271 5.06 6.63 22.54
N LEU A 272 4.79 7.64 23.36
CA LEU A 272 3.42 7.93 23.80
C LEU A 272 2.62 8.44 22.61
N VAL A 273 1.38 7.97 22.47
CA VAL A 273 0.54 8.41 21.36
C VAL A 273 -0.06 9.78 21.66
N ASN A 274 -0.06 10.64 20.64
CA ASN A 274 -0.94 11.80 20.61
C ASN A 274 -2.17 11.42 19.77
N GLN A 275 -3.28 11.06 20.41
CA GLN A 275 -4.48 10.55 19.73
C GLN A 275 -5.04 11.53 18.69
N ASN A 276 -4.93 12.85 18.92
CA ASN A 276 -5.35 13.87 17.96
C ASN A 276 -4.41 13.95 16.75
N GLU A 277 -3.11 13.78 16.95
CA GLU A 277 -2.16 13.67 15.84
C GLU A 277 -2.38 12.37 15.06
N TRP A 278 -2.52 11.23 15.75
CA TRP A 278 -2.84 9.94 15.13
C TRP A 278 -4.10 10.02 14.26
N ALA A 279 -5.19 10.56 14.82
CA ALA A 279 -6.44 10.72 14.10
C ALA A 279 -6.26 11.61 12.86
N ARG A 280 -5.56 12.74 12.98
CA ARG A 280 -5.29 13.63 11.83
C ARG A 280 -4.39 12.97 10.79
N HIS A 281 -3.37 12.22 11.21
CA HIS A 281 -2.49 11.48 10.32
C HIS A 281 -3.30 10.44 9.53
N ALA A 282 -4.04 9.57 10.22
CA ALA A 282 -4.90 8.58 9.58
C ALA A 282 -5.98 9.22 8.67
N TRP A 283 -6.57 10.34 9.09
CA TRP A 283 -7.56 11.06 8.29
C TRP A 283 -6.98 11.77 7.07
N LYS A 284 -5.79 12.37 7.16
CA LYS A 284 -5.08 13.02 6.04
C LYS A 284 -4.99 12.04 4.88
N TRP A 285 -4.53 10.83 5.16
CA TRP A 285 -4.41 9.75 4.19
C TRP A 285 -5.77 9.21 3.76
N ARG A 286 -6.72 9.05 4.70
CA ARG A 286 -8.05 8.55 4.35
C ARG A 286 -8.83 9.49 3.42
N LYS A 287 -8.62 10.80 3.52
CA LYS A 287 -9.29 11.84 2.72
C LYS A 287 -8.43 12.41 1.61
N SER A 288 -7.15 12.04 1.50
CA SER A 288 -6.31 12.53 0.42
C SER A 288 -6.93 12.08 -0.90
N ILE A 289 -7.31 13.05 -1.72
CA ILE A 289 -7.86 12.85 -3.07
C ILE A 289 -6.73 12.99 -4.10
N ASP A 290 -5.47 13.09 -3.65
CA ASP A 290 -4.40 13.60 -4.50
C ASP A 290 -2.99 13.10 -4.14
N ALA A 291 -2.31 12.52 -5.12
CA ALA A 291 -0.90 12.15 -5.03
C ALA A 291 0.03 13.38 -5.07
N ASP A 292 -0.47 14.57 -5.42
CA ASP A 292 0.29 15.82 -5.37
C ASP A 292 0.63 16.28 -3.93
N HIS A 293 0.13 15.58 -2.91
CA HIS A 293 0.67 15.73 -1.55
C HIS A 293 2.03 15.05 -1.36
N GLY A 294 2.60 14.46 -2.41
CA GLY A 294 3.78 13.61 -2.34
C GLY A 294 3.49 12.27 -1.66
N SER A 295 4.45 11.36 -1.69
CA SER A 295 4.51 10.34 -0.65
C SER A 295 4.59 11.06 0.71
N PRO A 296 4.00 10.54 1.80
CA PRO A 296 4.15 11.11 3.13
C PRO A 296 5.56 11.60 3.40
N ASP A 297 5.64 12.66 4.20
CA ASP A 297 6.85 13.40 4.53
C ASP A 297 8.07 12.47 4.72
N GLY A 298 9.00 12.41 3.75
CA GLY A 298 10.28 11.71 3.89
C GLY A 298 10.84 11.08 2.60
N PRO A 299 12.17 10.85 2.54
CA PRO A 299 12.80 10.27 1.36
C PRO A 299 12.61 8.75 1.31
N GLY A 300 11.61 8.27 0.56
CA GLY A 300 11.59 6.88 0.10
C GLY A 300 12.75 6.58 -0.86
N THR A 301 12.89 5.32 -1.29
CA THR A 301 13.88 4.94 -2.31
C THR A 301 13.23 4.67 -3.66
N ALA A 302 14.02 4.76 -4.73
CA ALA A 302 13.66 4.13 -6.00
C ALA A 302 13.68 2.60 -5.85
N ALA A 303 12.81 1.91 -6.59
CA ALA A 303 12.80 0.46 -6.65
C ALA A 303 14.09 -0.06 -7.33
N ARG A 304 14.66 -1.13 -6.79
CA ARG A 304 15.89 -1.76 -7.30
C ARG A 304 15.89 -3.27 -7.06
N TYR A 305 16.63 -3.99 -7.89
CA TYR A 305 16.86 -5.43 -7.76
C TYR A 305 17.86 -5.73 -6.63
N TYR A 306 18.04 -7.01 -6.30
CA TYR A 306 18.93 -7.47 -5.24
C TYR A 306 20.37 -6.95 -5.38
N ASP A 307 20.89 -6.87 -6.61
CA ASP A 307 22.22 -6.36 -6.95
C ASP A 307 22.33 -4.82 -6.91
N GLY A 308 21.25 -4.13 -6.56
CA GLY A 308 21.16 -2.67 -6.55
C GLY A 308 20.85 -2.06 -7.91
N THR A 309 20.71 -2.85 -8.98
CA THR A 309 20.33 -2.34 -10.30
C THR A 309 18.94 -1.70 -10.21
N PRO A 310 18.77 -0.42 -10.61
CA PRO A 310 17.47 0.24 -10.55
C PRO A 310 16.42 -0.47 -11.41
N PHE A 311 15.22 -0.62 -10.87
CA PHE A 311 14.05 -0.98 -11.66
C PHE A 311 13.68 0.21 -12.55
N LYS A 312 13.63 -0.02 -13.86
CA LYS A 312 13.28 1.01 -14.84
C LYS A 312 12.12 0.51 -15.70
N PRO A 313 10.90 1.02 -15.51
CA PRO A 313 9.81 0.70 -16.41
C PRO A 313 10.13 1.21 -17.83
N ASN A 314 9.77 0.43 -18.85
CA ASN A 314 9.91 0.85 -20.23
C ASN A 314 8.74 1.77 -20.60
N PHE A 315 8.90 3.08 -20.35
CA PHE A 315 7.85 4.07 -20.58
C PHE A 315 7.32 4.10 -22.01
N ASN A 316 8.15 3.84 -23.02
CA ASN A 316 7.68 3.77 -24.41
C ASN A 316 6.77 2.55 -24.64
N ALA A 317 7.12 1.40 -24.05
CA ALA A 317 6.27 0.21 -24.11
C ALA A 317 4.96 0.41 -23.32
N ILE A 318 5.04 1.05 -22.15
CA ILE A 318 3.86 1.40 -21.34
C ILE A 318 2.93 2.30 -22.14
N LYS A 319 3.45 3.40 -22.69
CA LYS A 319 2.66 4.35 -23.47
C LYS A 319 1.95 3.65 -24.63
N LYS A 320 2.66 2.81 -25.39
CA LYS A 320 2.08 2.06 -26.51
C LYS A 320 0.99 1.07 -26.09
N GLU A 321 1.19 0.37 -24.98
CA GLU A 321 0.20 -0.58 -24.46
C GLU A 321 -1.02 0.15 -23.90
N GLU A 322 -0.80 1.26 -23.20
CA GLU A 322 -1.84 2.17 -22.71
C GLU A 322 -2.66 2.76 -23.86
N GLU A 323 -2.01 3.24 -24.93
CA GLU A 323 -2.67 3.68 -26.17
C GLU A 323 -3.56 2.57 -26.74
N SER A 324 -3.01 1.35 -26.90
CA SER A 324 -3.75 0.21 -27.47
C SER A 324 -4.96 -0.16 -26.62
N LYS A 325 -4.80 -0.27 -25.30
CA LYS A 325 -5.90 -0.63 -24.40
C LYS A 325 -6.94 0.49 -24.30
N LEU A 326 -6.51 1.76 -24.36
CA LEU A 326 -7.42 2.89 -24.42
C LEU A 326 -8.22 2.87 -25.73
N PHE A 327 -7.60 2.59 -26.88
CA PHE A 327 -8.31 2.42 -28.15
C PHE A 327 -9.37 1.31 -28.08
N GLU A 328 -9.05 0.17 -27.46
CA GLU A 328 -10.02 -0.90 -27.24
C GLU A 328 -11.18 -0.44 -26.35
N PHE A 329 -10.90 0.17 -25.20
CA PHE A 329 -11.94 0.69 -24.31
C PHE A 329 -12.84 1.73 -24.98
N LEU A 330 -12.27 2.62 -25.80
CA LEU A 330 -13.03 3.64 -26.52
C LEU A 330 -14.04 3.01 -27.51
N LYS A 331 -13.84 1.78 -27.98
CA LYS A 331 -14.82 1.11 -28.85
C LYS A 331 -16.16 0.91 -28.14
N ASP A 332 -16.13 0.71 -26.83
CA ASP A 332 -17.31 0.51 -25.98
C ASP A 332 -18.03 1.82 -25.61
N LEU A 333 -17.47 2.98 -25.98
CA LEU A 333 -18.11 4.28 -25.82
C LEU A 333 -18.85 4.73 -27.09
N GLU A 334 -19.83 5.62 -26.91
CA GLU A 334 -20.60 6.24 -27.99
C GLU A 334 -20.50 7.79 -27.97
N GLY A 335 -20.70 8.41 -29.14
CA GLY A 335 -20.82 9.85 -29.33
C GLY A 335 -19.54 10.58 -29.76
N ASP A 336 -19.69 11.81 -30.25
CA ASP A 336 -18.64 12.61 -30.92
C ASP A 336 -17.36 12.84 -30.10
N GLU A 337 -17.46 12.82 -28.76
CA GLU A 337 -16.30 12.98 -27.88
C GLU A 337 -15.32 11.82 -28.04
N LYS A 338 -15.82 10.59 -28.26
CA LYS A 338 -14.97 9.42 -28.56
C LYS A 338 -14.17 9.65 -29.84
N ASP A 339 -14.83 10.09 -30.91
CA ASP A 339 -14.17 10.25 -32.21
C ASP A 339 -13.07 11.33 -32.15
N LYS A 340 -13.31 12.39 -31.36
CA LYS A 340 -12.29 13.40 -31.05
C LYS A 340 -11.12 12.81 -30.28
N ILE A 341 -11.37 12.02 -29.22
CA ILE A 341 -10.31 11.36 -28.46
C ILE A 341 -9.48 10.43 -29.37
N VAL A 342 -10.16 9.61 -30.18
CA VAL A 342 -9.51 8.70 -31.15
C VAL A 342 -8.67 9.45 -32.17
N SER A 343 -9.12 10.62 -32.65
CA SER A 343 -8.35 11.46 -33.56
C SER A 343 -7.07 11.98 -32.89
N LEU A 344 -7.19 12.56 -31.69
CA LEU A 344 -6.05 13.10 -30.96
C LEU A 344 -5.03 12.02 -30.57
N LEU A 345 -5.50 10.82 -30.21
CA LEU A 345 -4.62 9.68 -29.91
C LEU A 345 -3.77 9.23 -31.10
N LYS A 346 -4.19 9.49 -32.35
CA LYS A 346 -3.40 9.17 -33.55
C LYS A 346 -2.29 10.20 -33.82
N GLU A 347 -2.29 11.32 -33.09
CA GLU A 347 -1.34 12.42 -33.25
C GLU A 347 -0.23 12.43 -32.18
N ILE A 348 -0.34 11.62 -31.12
CA ILE A 348 0.69 11.38 -30.10
C ILE A 348 1.56 10.17 -30.43
#